data_AF-A0A354IYW7-F1
#
_entry.id   AF-A0A354IYW7-F1
#
_cell.length_a   1.000
_cell.length_b   1.000
_cell.length_c   1.000
_cell.angle_alpha   90.00
_cell.angle_beta   90.00
_cell.angle_gamma   90.00
#
_symmetry.space_group_name_H-M   'P 1'
#
loop_
_entity.id
_entity.type
_entity.pdbx_description
1 polymer ?
#
loop_
_entity_poly.entity_id
_entity_poly.type
_entity_poly.pdbx_seq_one_letter_code
_entity_poly.pdbx_strand_id
1 'polypeptide(L)'
;MTPPAQLQQEYTGGSVSYYRVEIKEPTSSDLPPYVAECNDIIEALGMNYAEGNAFKALWRRAAAQNLGLSKKGYKDGVYDAEKVEFFGARLVAQSKRRVRTKDRE
;
A
#
# COMPACT_ATOMS: atom_id res chain seq x y z
N MET A 1 -15.72 27.22 -18.54
CA MET A 1 -15.86 26.00 -17.73
C MET A 1 -14.91 24.97 -18.30
N THR A 2 -13.79 24.73 -17.63
CA THR A 2 -12.78 23.73 -18.03
C THR A 2 -13.23 22.37 -17.50
N PRO A 3 -13.24 21.29 -18.31
CA PRO A 3 -13.55 19.95 -17.80
C PRO A 3 -12.53 19.53 -16.74
N PRO A 4 -12.93 18.74 -15.72
CA PRO A 4 -11.97 18.19 -14.76
C PRO A 4 -10.95 17.31 -15.50
N ALA A 5 -9.67 17.50 -15.20
CA ALA A 5 -8.59 16.73 -15.77
C ALA A 5 -8.80 15.24 -15.47
N GLN A 6 -9.02 14.45 -16.53
CA GLN A 6 -9.03 13.00 -16.43
C GLN A 6 -7.63 12.54 -16.04
N LEU A 7 -7.45 12.08 -14.79
CA LEU A 7 -6.21 11.50 -14.30
C LEU A 7 -5.76 10.41 -15.27
N GLN A 8 -4.67 10.71 -15.97
CA GLN A 8 -4.17 9.98 -17.12
C GLN A 8 -3.78 8.57 -16.68
N GLN A 9 -4.46 7.56 -17.24
CA GLN A 9 -4.27 6.16 -16.89
C GLN A 9 -2.90 5.67 -17.38
N GLU A 10 -1.94 5.52 -16.46
CA GLU A 10 -0.56 5.10 -16.79
C GLU A 10 -0.45 3.59 -17.03
N TYR A 11 0.10 3.22 -18.18
CA TYR A 11 0.28 1.83 -18.63
C TYR A 11 1.77 1.52 -18.79
N THR A 12 2.51 1.43 -17.67
CA THR A 12 3.93 1.07 -17.69
C THR A 12 4.27 0.07 -16.58
N GLY A 13 5.32 -0.72 -16.79
CA GLY A 13 5.97 -1.51 -15.73
C GLY A 13 6.99 -0.69 -14.92
N GLY A 14 7.04 0.64 -15.12
CA GLY A 14 7.92 1.57 -14.42
C GLY A 14 7.24 2.23 -13.22
N SER A 15 7.79 3.35 -12.75
CA SER A 15 7.23 4.15 -11.65
C SER A 15 5.81 4.64 -12.01
N VAL A 16 4.78 4.07 -11.36
CA VAL A 16 3.36 4.38 -11.60
C VAL A 16 2.77 5.19 -10.45
N SER A 17 2.00 6.22 -10.80
CA SER A 17 1.42 7.24 -9.91
C SER A 17 0.54 6.71 -8.77
N TYR A 18 -0.11 5.54 -8.91
CA TYR A 18 -1.00 5.00 -7.86
C TYR A 18 -0.27 4.41 -6.64
N TYR A 19 1.06 4.46 -6.59
CA TYR A 19 1.84 4.19 -5.37
C TYR A 19 2.24 5.46 -4.61
N ARG A 20 1.90 6.65 -5.11
CA ARG A 20 2.23 7.93 -4.48
C ARG A 20 0.99 8.57 -3.88
N VAL A 21 1.15 9.13 -2.69
CA VAL A 21 0.12 9.93 -2.03
C VAL A 21 0.75 11.24 -1.55
N GLU A 22 0.13 12.35 -1.92
CA GLU A 22 0.52 13.68 -1.43
C GLU A 22 -0.07 13.90 -0.03
N ILE A 23 0.81 14.18 0.95
CA ILE A 23 0.45 14.49 2.33
C ILE A 23 0.66 15.99 2.55
N LYS A 24 -0.45 16.74 2.50
CA LYS A 24 -0.45 18.21 2.60
C LYS A 24 -0.36 18.74 4.02
N GLU A 25 -0.90 17.98 4.98
CA GLU A 25 -0.94 18.34 6.39
C GLU A 25 -0.47 17.15 7.22
N PRO A 26 0.86 16.95 7.38
CA PRO A 26 1.39 15.88 8.21
C PRO A 26 0.89 15.96 9.66
N THR A 27 0.70 14.81 10.31
CA THR A 27 0.22 14.76 11.71
C THR A 27 1.24 15.27 12.71
N SER A 28 2.53 15.20 12.37
CA SER A 28 3.61 15.78 13.15
C SER A 28 3.87 17.20 12.69
N SER A 29 3.75 18.17 13.60
CA SER A 29 3.83 19.61 13.29
C SER A 29 5.20 20.07 12.81
N ASP A 30 6.25 19.27 13.03
CA ASP A 30 7.62 19.51 12.61
C ASP A 30 7.94 18.99 11.20
N LEU A 31 7.05 18.19 10.60
CA LEU A 31 7.25 17.65 9.26
C LEU A 31 6.65 18.57 8.19
N PRO A 32 7.41 18.90 7.13
CA PRO A 32 6.84 19.59 5.99
C PRO A 32 5.93 18.64 5.19
N PRO A 33 5.00 19.19 4.38
CA PRO A 33 4.26 18.41 3.40
C PRO A 33 5.19 17.57 2.53
N TYR A 34 4.79 16.34 2.21
CA TYR A 34 5.63 15.39 1.49
C TYR A 34 4.81 14.47 0.60
N VAL A 35 5.49 13.76 -0.30
CA VAL A 35 4.90 12.69 -1.10
C VAL A 35 5.37 11.36 -0.51
N ALA A 36 4.41 10.55 -0.07
CA ALA A 36 4.68 9.20 0.39
C ALA A 36 4.64 8.23 -0.79
N GLU A 37 5.69 7.43 -0.98
CA GLU A 37 5.71 6.35 -1.95
C GLU A 37 5.62 4.99 -1.22
N CYS A 38 4.65 4.16 -1.62
CA CYS A 38 4.36 2.90 -0.95
C CYS A 38 5.57 1.96 -0.89
N ASN A 39 6.38 1.92 -1.96
CA ASN A 39 7.55 1.03 -2.02
C ASN A 39 8.67 1.51 -1.10
N ASP A 40 8.92 2.82 -1.05
CA ASP A 40 9.92 3.41 -0.15
C ASP A 40 9.62 3.08 1.33
N ILE A 41 8.33 3.13 1.71
CA ILE A 41 7.91 2.75 3.07
C ILE A 41 8.13 1.25 3.33
N ILE A 42 7.84 0.39 2.34
CA ILE A 42 8.08 -1.06 2.44
C ILE A 42 9.57 -1.34 2.67
N GLU A 43 10.44 -0.70 1.89
CA GLU A 43 11.89 -0.86 1.97
C GLU A 43 12.46 -0.28 3.27
N ALA A 44 12.05 0.95 3.64
CA ALA A 44 12.52 1.62 4.85
C ALA A 44 12.17 0.86 6.14
N LEU A 45 11.01 0.19 6.17
CA LEU A 45 10.59 -0.65 7.30
C LEU A 45 11.18 -2.06 7.26
N GLY A 46 11.93 -2.42 6.20
CA GLY A 46 12.49 -3.77 6.04
C GLY A 46 11.41 -4.85 5.99
N MET A 47 10.24 -4.53 5.42
CA MET A 47 9.10 -5.43 5.40
C MET A 47 9.44 -6.72 4.67
N ASN A 48 9.07 -7.86 5.27
CA ASN A 48 9.21 -9.15 4.60
C ASN A 48 8.15 -9.33 3.50
N TYR A 49 8.27 -10.42 2.74
CA TYR A 49 7.39 -10.71 1.61
C TYR A 49 5.89 -10.64 1.93
N ALA A 50 5.46 -11.14 3.10
CA ALA A 50 4.05 -11.10 3.48
C ALA A 50 3.60 -9.69 3.89
N GLU A 51 4.43 -8.98 4.67
CA GLU A 51 4.15 -7.63 5.14
C GLU A 51 4.00 -6.66 3.97
N GLY A 52 4.99 -6.65 3.06
CA GLY A 52 5.00 -5.74 1.91
C GLY A 52 3.82 -5.99 0.96
N ASN A 53 3.44 -7.24 0.72
CA ASN A 53 2.29 -7.53 -0.15
C ASN A 53 0.94 -7.20 0.51
N ALA A 54 0.78 -7.45 1.81
CA ALA A 54 -0.42 -7.07 2.54
C ALA A 54 -0.58 -5.53 2.57
N PHE A 55 0.50 -4.82 2.93
CA PHE A 55 0.53 -3.36 2.97
C PHE A 55 0.22 -2.74 1.60
N LYS A 56 0.91 -3.21 0.55
CA LYS A 56 0.69 -2.71 -0.82
C LYS A 56 -0.73 -2.96 -1.31
N ALA A 57 -1.33 -4.11 -0.99
CA ALA A 57 -2.72 -4.40 -1.37
C ALA A 57 -3.69 -3.44 -0.66
N LEU A 58 -3.50 -3.21 0.65
CA LEU A 58 -4.29 -2.25 1.41
C LEU A 58 -4.15 -0.82 0.85
N TRP A 59 -2.91 -0.41 0.55
CA TRP A 59 -2.62 0.90 -0.05
C TRP A 59 -3.37 1.10 -1.36
N ARG A 60 -3.24 0.17 -2.31
CA ARG A 60 -3.92 0.26 -3.62
C ARG A 60 -5.43 0.32 -3.47
N ARG A 61 -6.00 -0.51 -2.58
CA ARG A 61 -7.43 -0.53 -2.31
C ARG A 61 -7.92 0.83 -1.81
N ALA A 62 -7.23 1.40 -0.83
CA ALA A 62 -7.58 2.70 -0.25
C ALA A 62 -7.39 3.85 -1.25
N ALA A 63 -6.29 3.84 -2.02
CA ALA A 63 -6.02 4.84 -3.05
C ALA A 63 -7.10 4.83 -4.15
N ALA A 64 -7.51 3.64 -4.60
CA ALA A 64 -8.58 3.52 -5.59
C ALA A 64 -9.93 4.00 -5.05
N GLN A 65 -10.28 3.62 -3.82
CA GLN A 65 -11.59 3.96 -3.22
C GLN A 65 -11.72 5.44 -2.84
N ASN A 66 -10.66 6.05 -2.30
CA ASN A 66 -10.74 7.38 -1.70
C ASN A 66 -10.16 8.47 -2.60
N LEU A 67 -9.21 8.14 -3.47
CA LEU A 67 -8.49 9.10 -4.32
C LEU A 67 -8.75 8.88 -5.81
N GLY A 68 -9.46 7.81 -6.19
CA GLY A 68 -9.64 7.42 -7.59
C GLY A 68 -8.36 6.95 -8.28
N LEU A 69 -7.27 6.76 -7.54
CA LEU A 69 -5.97 6.35 -8.07
C LEU A 69 -5.92 4.83 -8.23
N SER A 70 -6.04 4.34 -9.46
CA SER A 70 -6.03 2.91 -9.74
C SER A 70 -5.41 2.58 -11.08
N LYS A 71 -4.96 1.33 -11.22
CA LYS A 71 -4.53 0.78 -12.51
C LYS A 71 -5.74 0.56 -13.42
N LYS A 72 -5.54 0.62 -14.74
CA LYS A 72 -6.58 0.24 -15.71
C LYS A 72 -7.08 -1.19 -15.46
N GLY A 73 -8.40 -1.35 -15.46
CA GLY A 73 -9.07 -2.62 -15.18
C GLY A 73 -9.29 -2.91 -13.69
N TYR A 74 -8.99 -1.96 -12.80
CA TYR A 74 -9.47 -2.04 -11.42
C TYR A 74 -11.00 -1.95 -11.37
N LYS A 75 -11.66 -2.80 -10.57
CA LYS A 75 -13.13 -2.93 -10.52
C LYS A 75 -13.71 -2.48 -9.18
N ASP A 76 -13.53 -3.29 -8.14
CA ASP A 76 -14.28 -3.19 -6.88
C ASP A 76 -13.39 -3.37 -5.63
N GLY A 77 -12.10 -3.68 -5.82
CA GLY A 77 -11.12 -3.87 -4.74
C GLY A 77 -11.22 -5.21 -4.01
N VAL A 78 -12.08 -6.13 -4.45
CA VAL A 78 -12.18 -7.48 -3.87
C VAL A 78 -10.84 -8.21 -3.96
N TYR A 79 -10.19 -8.14 -5.13
CA TYR A 79 -8.87 -8.74 -5.34
C TYR A 79 -7.81 -8.25 -4.32
N ASP A 80 -7.78 -6.95 -4.02
CA ASP A 80 -6.84 -6.42 -3.04
C ASP A 80 -7.22 -6.84 -1.61
N ALA A 81 -8.51 -6.94 -1.29
CA ALA A 81 -8.96 -7.47 0.00
C ALA A 81 -8.58 -8.96 0.18
N GLU A 82 -8.76 -9.79 -0.85
CA GLU A 82 -8.32 -11.20 -0.85
C GLU A 82 -6.79 -11.31 -0.68
N LYS A 83 -6.02 -10.39 -1.27
CA LYS A 83 -4.56 -10.33 -1.04
C LYS A 83 -4.22 -10.00 0.40
N VAL A 84 -4.93 -9.07 1.03
CA VAL A 84 -4.76 -8.75 2.45
C VAL A 84 -5.06 -9.97 3.32
N GLU A 85 -6.16 -10.69 3.06
CA GLU A 85 -6.50 -11.92 3.80
C GLU A 85 -5.41 -12.99 3.64
N PHE A 86 -5.02 -13.30 2.41
CA PHE A 86 -4.02 -14.34 2.10
C PHE A 86 -2.68 -14.06 2.79
N PHE A 87 -2.15 -12.84 2.66
CA PHE A 87 -0.88 -12.47 3.28
C PHE A 87 -1.03 -12.27 4.79
N GLY A 88 -2.18 -11.82 5.27
CA GLY A 88 -2.52 -11.75 6.69
C GLY A 88 -2.46 -13.12 7.38
N ALA A 89 -3.01 -14.16 6.77
CA ALA A 89 -2.90 -15.53 7.28
C ALA A 89 -1.43 -15.98 7.41
N ARG A 90 -0.58 -15.59 6.44
CA ARG A 90 0.87 -15.87 6.49
C ARG A 90 1.56 -15.12 7.63
N LEU A 91 1.20 -13.86 7.88
CA LEU A 91 1.71 -13.06 9.01
C LEU A 91 1.37 -13.73 10.35
N VAL A 92 0.12 -14.15 10.54
CA VAL A 92 -0.29 -14.88 11.76
C VAL A 92 0.56 -16.13 11.96
N ALA A 93 0.79 -16.91 10.90
CA ALA A 93 1.63 -18.10 10.97
C ALA A 93 3.10 -17.79 11.30
N GLN A 94 3.67 -16.71 10.74
CA GLN A 94 5.03 -16.25 11.04
C GLN A 94 5.17 -15.77 12.49
N SER A 95 4.22 -14.97 12.98
CA SER A 95 4.22 -14.46 14.35
C SER A 95 4.10 -15.58 15.38
N LYS A 96 3.20 -16.54 15.16
CA LYS A 96 3.07 -17.73 16.02
C LYS A 96 4.34 -18.58 16.03
N ARG A 97 5.06 -18.70 14.91
CA ARG A 97 6.37 -19.38 14.87
C ARG A 97 7.41 -18.63 15.70
N ARG A 98 7.48 -17.32 15.57
CA ARG A 98 8.47 -16.48 16.27
C ARG A 98 8.31 -16.54 17.79
N VAL A 99 7.08 -16.51 18.30
CA VAL A 99 6.80 -16.66 19.74
C VAL A 99 7.27 -18.01 20.25
N ARG A 100 6.91 -19.11 19.56
CA ARG A 100 7.34 -20.47 19.94
C ARG A 100 8.86 -20.66 19.96
N THR A 101 9.61 -19.92 19.15
CA THR A 101 11.08 -19.98 19.17
C THR A 101 11.64 -19.27 20.38
N LYS A 102 11.08 -18.11 20.76
CA LYS A 102 11.49 -17.38 21.97
C LYS A 102 11.24 -18.13 23.27
N ASP A 103 10.18 -18.93 23.33
CA ASP A 103 9.87 -19.73 24.52
C ASP A 103 10.81 -20.95 24.70
N ARG A 104 11.71 -21.20 23.75
CA ARG A 104 12.66 -22.33 23.75
C ARG A 104 14.11 -21.91 24.01
N GLU A 105 14.37 -20.62 24.14
CA GLU A 105 15.66 -20.02 24.50
C GLU A 105 15.66 -19.65 25.99
#